data_AF-A0A525P001-F1
#
_entry.id   AF-A0A525P001-F1
#
_cell.length_a   1.000
_cell.length_b   1.000
_cell.length_c   1.000
_cell.angle_alpha   90.00
_cell.angle_beta   90.00
_cell.angle_gamma   90.00
#
_symmetry.space_group_name_H-M   'P 1'
#
loop_
_entity.id
_entity.type
_entity.pdbx_description
1 polymer ?
#
loop_
_entity_poly.entity_id
_entity_poly.type
_entity_poly.pdbx_seq_one_letter_code
_entity_poly.pdbx_strand_id
1 'polypeptide(L)'
;MAQQPRAWQRMLSGRRLDLLDPTPVDIEIEDIAHGLAFVARWNGQTHGDFAYSVAEHSLLVETIYGRLNPKAPAKWRLAALLHDAPEYVIGDMISPVKAAVGPEYTALDQRLTAAIHIRFGLPAAIPKSVKQQIKKADKISAWME
;
A
#
# COMPACT_ATOMS: atom_id res chain seq x y z
N MET A 1 -6.75 -19.04 28.37
CA MET A 1 -6.89 -18.16 27.19
C MET A 1 -6.09 -18.80 26.07
N ALA A 2 -6.71 -19.11 24.93
CA ALA A 2 -5.97 -19.65 23.78
C ALA A 2 -4.90 -18.63 23.37
N GLN A 3 -3.65 -19.07 23.20
CA GLN A 3 -2.58 -18.23 22.65
C GLN A 3 -3.01 -17.81 21.24
N GLN A 4 -3.15 -16.50 21.02
CA GLN A 4 -3.36 -16.00 19.67
C GLN A 4 -2.18 -16.43 18.80
N PRO A 5 -2.41 -17.04 17.62
CA PRO A 5 -1.34 -17.41 16.72
C PRO A 5 -0.50 -16.17 16.37
N ARG A 6 0.83 -16.36 16.20
CA ARG A 6 1.73 -15.27 15.80
C ARG A 6 1.23 -14.66 14.49
N ALA A 7 0.72 -13.44 14.58
CA ALA A 7 0.23 -12.68 13.43
C ALA A 7 0.97 -11.36 13.25
N TRP A 8 2.26 -11.29 13.63
CA TRP A 8 3.06 -10.08 13.53
C TRP A 8 4.27 -10.22 12.60
N GLN A 9 4.56 -9.16 11.84
CA GLN A 9 5.79 -8.99 11.07
C GLN A 9 6.81 -8.19 11.89
N ARG A 10 8.05 -8.69 11.98
CA ARG A 10 9.17 -7.93 12.56
C ARG A 10 9.81 -7.09 11.47
N MET A 11 10.05 -5.82 11.76
CA MET A 11 10.74 -4.90 10.86
C MET A 11 12.23 -4.81 11.20
N LEU A 12 13.06 -4.38 10.25
CA LEU A 12 14.49 -4.18 10.45
C LEU A 12 14.79 -3.08 11.47
N SER A 13 13.90 -2.10 11.61
CA SER A 13 13.92 -1.08 12.67
C SER A 13 13.83 -1.66 14.10
N GLY A 14 13.46 -2.94 14.23
CA GLY A 14 13.19 -3.59 15.51
C GLY A 14 11.73 -3.46 15.97
N ARG A 15 10.88 -2.75 15.22
CA ARG A 15 9.44 -2.68 15.49
C ARG A 15 8.73 -3.97 15.09
N ARG A 16 7.50 -4.17 15.58
CA ARG A 16 6.62 -5.26 15.17
C ARG A 16 5.27 -4.66 14.80
N LEU A 17 4.68 -5.11 13.70
CA LEU A 17 3.31 -4.78 13.35
C LEU A 17 2.45 -6.03 13.50
N ASP A 18 1.38 -5.95 14.28
CA ASP A 18 0.30 -6.94 14.27
C ASP A 18 -0.51 -6.80 12.98
N LEU A 19 -0.63 -7.88 12.22
CA LEU A 19 -1.34 -7.89 10.94
C LEU A 19 -2.86 -7.90 11.14
N LEU A 20 -3.36 -8.49 12.22
CA LEU A 20 -4.79 -8.61 12.48
C LEU A 20 -5.35 -7.37 13.20
N ASP A 21 -4.52 -6.70 14.00
CA ASP A 21 -4.88 -5.46 14.70
C ASP A 21 -3.75 -4.42 14.64
N PRO A 22 -3.47 -3.85 13.45
CA PRO A 22 -2.34 -2.96 13.25
C PRO A 22 -2.50 -1.66 14.03
N THR A 23 -1.56 -1.40 14.95
CA THR A 23 -1.54 -0.15 15.71
C THR A 23 -0.84 0.95 14.90
N PRO A 24 -1.45 2.13 14.70
CA PRO A 24 -0.85 3.20 13.89
C PRO A 24 0.55 3.60 14.33
N VAL A 25 0.82 3.67 15.65
CA VAL A 25 2.13 4.08 16.18
C VAL A 25 3.26 3.08 15.91
N ASP A 26 2.94 1.87 15.43
CA ASP A 26 3.93 0.86 15.03
C ASP A 26 4.37 0.96 13.57
N ILE A 27 3.76 1.85 12.80
CA ILE A 27 4.02 2.06 11.38
C ILE A 27 5.02 3.20 11.22
N GLU A 28 6.11 2.95 10.50
CA GLU A 28 7.13 3.95 10.18
C GLU A 28 7.38 3.97 8.67
N ILE A 29 7.68 5.16 8.13
CA ILE A 29 7.81 5.32 6.68
C ILE A 29 9.05 4.60 6.15
N GLU A 30 10.10 4.48 6.95
CA GLU A 30 11.34 3.77 6.63
C GLU A 30 11.08 2.27 6.44
N ASP A 31 10.22 1.68 7.27
CA ASP A 31 9.86 0.26 7.18
C ASP A 31 8.98 0.00 5.94
N ILE A 32 8.04 0.91 5.64
CA ILE A 32 7.23 0.84 4.41
C ILE A 32 8.14 0.98 3.19
N ALA A 33 8.95 2.04 3.13
CA ALA A 33 9.82 2.32 1.98
C ALA A 33 10.80 1.17 1.72
N HIS A 34 11.39 0.60 2.78
CA HIS A 34 12.25 -0.57 2.66
C HIS A 34 11.47 -1.76 2.09
N GLY A 35 10.33 -2.13 2.69
CA GLY A 35 9.54 -3.26 2.22
C GLY A 35 9.11 -3.11 0.76
N LEU A 36 8.48 -1.98 0.42
CA LEU A 36 7.97 -1.74 -0.94
C LEU A 36 9.08 -1.67 -2.00
N ALA A 37 10.31 -1.28 -1.66
CA ALA A 37 11.44 -1.26 -2.59
C ALA A 37 11.91 -2.67 -2.99
N PHE A 38 11.57 -3.70 -2.21
CA PHE A 38 11.91 -5.10 -2.49
C PHE A 38 10.72 -5.98 -2.89
N VAL A 39 9.49 -5.48 -2.79
CA VAL A 39 8.31 -6.18 -3.32
C VAL A 39 8.23 -5.93 -4.83
N ALA A 40 8.40 -7.00 -5.61
CA ALA A 40 8.28 -6.96 -7.06
C ALA A 40 6.81 -7.03 -7.50
N ARG A 41 6.45 -6.20 -8.48
CA ARG A 41 5.17 -6.28 -9.19
C ARG A 41 5.24 -7.25 -10.37
N TRP A 42 4.07 -7.55 -10.95
CA TRP A 42 3.93 -8.45 -12.11
C TRP A 42 4.54 -9.84 -11.89
N ASN A 43 4.65 -10.26 -10.62
CA ASN A 43 5.38 -11.47 -10.22
C ASN A 43 6.81 -11.53 -10.81
N GLY A 44 7.46 -10.38 -11.01
CA GLY A 44 8.80 -10.26 -11.57
C GLY A 44 8.90 -10.50 -13.08
N GLN A 45 7.78 -10.63 -13.81
CA GLN A 45 7.77 -10.78 -15.26
C GLN A 45 7.92 -9.43 -15.96
N THR A 46 9.04 -8.75 -15.71
CA THR A 46 9.37 -7.42 -16.24
C THR A 46 10.71 -7.44 -16.98
N HIS A 47 10.87 -6.54 -17.95
CA HIS A 47 12.15 -6.37 -18.64
C HIS A 47 13.10 -5.51 -17.79
N GLY A 48 14.40 -5.84 -17.79
CA GLY A 48 15.45 -5.08 -17.11
C GLY A 48 16.24 -5.92 -16.11
N ASP A 49 17.32 -5.35 -15.58
CA ASP A 49 18.23 -6.04 -14.64
C ASP A 49 17.66 -6.08 -13.20
N PHE A 50 16.69 -5.21 -12.90
CA PHE A 50 16.07 -5.06 -11.59
C PHE A 50 14.56 -5.23 -11.68
N ALA A 51 13.95 -5.74 -10.61
CA ALA A 51 12.51 -5.88 -10.53
C ALA A 51 11.82 -4.51 -10.49
N TYR A 52 10.70 -4.39 -11.21
CA TYR A 52 9.81 -3.24 -11.06
C TYR A 52 9.10 -3.33 -9.71
N SER A 53 9.45 -2.42 -8.79
CA SER A 53 9.04 -2.51 -7.38
C SER A 53 7.70 -1.80 -7.11
N VAL A 54 7.02 -2.18 -6.02
CA VAL A 54 5.82 -1.46 -5.54
C VAL A 54 6.18 -0.02 -5.13
N ALA A 55 7.39 0.24 -4.65
CA ALA A 55 7.86 1.60 -4.37
C ALA A 55 7.92 2.45 -5.65
N GLU A 56 8.47 1.91 -6.73
CA GLU A 56 8.55 2.59 -8.02
C GLU A 56 7.14 2.87 -8.59
N HIS A 57 6.26 1.88 -8.53
CA HIS A 57 4.84 2.04 -8.86
C HIS A 57 4.18 3.17 -8.05
N SER A 58 4.36 3.18 -6.73
CA SER A 58 3.77 4.18 -5.85
C SER A 58 4.18 5.60 -6.19
N LEU A 59 5.46 5.81 -6.58
CA LEU A 59 5.97 7.10 -7.05
C LEU A 59 5.34 7.51 -8.40
N LEU A 60 5.19 6.56 -9.32
CA LEU A 60 4.56 6.81 -10.62
C LEU A 60 3.07 7.16 -10.44
N VAL A 61 2.35 6.45 -9.57
CA VAL A 61 0.94 6.73 -9.24
C VAL A 61 0.77 8.11 -8.62
N GLU A 62 1.61 8.49 -7.66
CA GLU A 62 1.61 9.85 -7.07
C GLU A 62 1.82 10.92 -8.15
N THR A 63 2.78 10.70 -9.05
CA THR A 63 3.11 11.62 -10.14
C THR A 63 1.92 11.78 -11.11
N ILE A 64 1.32 10.67 -11.53
CA ILE A 64 0.13 10.66 -12.40
C ILE A 64 -1.04 11.34 -11.69
N TYR A 65 -1.28 11.02 -10.42
CA TYR A 65 -2.34 11.64 -9.62
C TYR A 65 -2.18 13.15 -9.55
N GLY A 66 -0.98 13.66 -9.30
CA GLY A 66 -0.67 15.09 -9.27
C GLY A 66 -0.91 15.77 -10.61
N ARG A 67 -0.57 15.13 -11.74
CA ARG A 67 -0.85 15.64 -13.09
C ARG A 67 -2.33 15.69 -13.41
N LEU A 68 -3.09 14.66 -13.01
CA LEU A 68 -4.54 14.61 -13.22
C LEU A 68 -5.30 15.58 -12.32
N ASN A 69 -4.75 15.90 -11.13
CA ASN A 69 -5.40 16.70 -10.11
C ASN A 69 -4.46 17.81 -9.59
N PRO A 70 -4.09 18.80 -10.43
CA PRO A 70 -3.05 19.79 -10.09
C PRO A 70 -3.41 20.69 -8.91
N LYS A 71 -4.70 20.77 -8.55
CA LYS A 71 -5.20 21.54 -7.41
C LYS A 71 -5.47 20.67 -6.16
N ALA A 72 -5.13 19.39 -6.20
CA ALA A 72 -5.35 18.51 -5.05
C ALA A 72 -4.48 18.94 -3.85
N PRO A 73 -5.06 19.02 -2.65
CA PRO A 73 -4.28 19.19 -1.42
C PRO A 73 -3.18 18.13 -1.27
N ALA A 74 -2.05 18.51 -0.66
CA ALA A 74 -0.90 17.62 -0.45
C ALA A 74 -1.26 16.30 0.24
N LYS A 75 -2.22 16.31 1.17
CA LYS A 75 -2.72 15.09 1.83
C LYS A 75 -3.29 14.04 0.86
N TRP A 76 -3.87 14.45 -0.27
CA TRP A 76 -4.39 13.50 -1.26
C TRP A 76 -3.31 12.97 -2.19
N ARG A 77 -2.24 13.74 -2.40
CA ARG A 77 -1.01 13.24 -3.02
C ARG A 77 -0.32 12.21 -2.12
N LEU A 78 -0.27 12.46 -0.81
CA LEU A 78 0.21 11.49 0.17
C LEU A 78 -0.65 10.22 0.20
N ALA A 79 -1.98 10.35 0.14
CA ALA A 79 -2.86 9.18 0.04
C ALA A 79 -2.63 8.38 -1.27
N ALA A 80 -2.31 9.05 -2.37
CA ALA A 80 -1.94 8.38 -3.63
C ALA A 80 -0.58 7.66 -3.49
N LEU A 81 0.41 8.29 -2.86
CA LEU A 81 1.72 7.68 -2.62
C LEU A 81 1.63 6.45 -1.72
N LEU A 82 0.75 6.47 -0.72
CA LEU A 82 0.59 5.38 0.26
C LEU A 82 -0.46 4.35 -0.14
N HIS A 83 -1.01 4.39 -1.36
CA HIS A 83 -2.19 3.59 -1.70
C HIS A 83 -1.93 2.07 -1.64
N ASP A 84 -0.73 1.63 -2.02
CA ASP A 84 -0.26 0.24 -1.93
C ASP A 84 0.68 0.02 -0.72
N ALA A 85 0.74 0.97 0.22
CA ALA A 85 1.55 0.83 1.41
C ALA A 85 1.27 -0.45 2.23
N PRO A 86 0.03 -0.99 2.33
CA PRO A 86 -0.21 -2.29 2.98
C PRO A 86 0.67 -3.43 2.45
N GLU A 87 1.12 -3.38 1.20
CA GLU A 87 1.87 -4.47 0.55
C GLU A 87 3.25 -4.71 1.16
N TYR A 88 3.78 -3.77 1.96
CA TYR A 88 5.04 -3.99 2.70
C TYR A 88 4.94 -5.11 3.76
N VAL A 89 3.71 -5.51 4.12
CA VAL A 89 3.43 -6.60 5.06
C VAL A 89 2.64 -7.75 4.45
N ILE A 90 1.71 -7.48 3.53
CA ILE A 90 0.88 -8.55 2.90
C ILE A 90 1.40 -9.01 1.53
N GLY A 91 2.41 -8.32 0.97
CA GLY A 91 2.95 -8.57 -0.37
C GLY A 91 2.08 -8.00 -1.49
N ASP A 92 2.68 -7.83 -2.67
CA ASP A 92 1.93 -7.57 -3.90
C ASP A 92 1.22 -8.85 -4.32
N MET A 93 -0.05 -8.71 -4.67
CA MET A 93 -0.84 -9.80 -5.22
C MET A 93 -1.58 -9.30 -6.44
N ILE A 94 -1.38 -10.01 -7.56
CA ILE A 94 -2.05 -9.65 -8.81
C ILE A 94 -3.58 -9.65 -8.65
N SER A 95 -4.23 -8.69 -9.32
CA SER A 95 -5.67 -8.45 -9.22
C SER A 95 -6.56 -9.71 -9.39
N PRO A 96 -6.27 -10.65 -10.31
CA PRO A 96 -7.05 -11.89 -10.43
C PRO A 96 -7.02 -12.77 -9.18
N VAL A 97 -5.89 -12.83 -8.48
CA VAL A 97 -5.76 -13.63 -7.25
C VAL A 97 -6.42 -12.90 -6.08
N LYS A 98 -6.25 -11.58 -5.95
CA LYS A 98 -6.96 -10.76 -4.93
C LYS A 98 -8.48 -11.01 -4.97
N ALA A 99 -9.07 -11.16 -6.16
CA ALA A 99 -10.49 -11.46 -6.33
C ALA A 99 -10.90 -12.88 -5.86
N ALA A 100 -9.95 -13.83 -5.84
CA ALA A 100 -10.20 -15.24 -5.49
C ALA A 100 -9.97 -15.58 -4.01
N VAL A 101 -9.10 -14.84 -3.29
CA VAL A 101 -8.77 -15.12 -1.87
C VAL A 101 -9.95 -14.89 -0.92
N GLY A 102 -10.87 -14.00 -1.28
CA GLY A 102 -12.12 -13.80 -0.55
C GLY A 102 -12.14 -12.58 0.40
N PRO A 103 -13.23 -12.41 1.16
CA PRO A 103 -13.53 -11.17 1.88
C PRO A 103 -12.57 -10.89 3.06
N GLU A 104 -11.97 -11.92 3.65
CA GLU A 104 -11.05 -11.78 4.79
C GLU A 104 -9.79 -11.00 4.42
N TYR A 105 -9.25 -11.23 3.21
CA TYR A 105 -8.12 -10.47 2.68
C TYR A 105 -8.48 -8.99 2.49
N THR A 106 -9.67 -8.71 1.97
CA THR A 106 -10.15 -7.33 1.80
C THR A 106 -10.30 -6.62 3.16
N ALA A 107 -10.78 -7.32 4.18
CA ALA A 107 -10.89 -6.77 5.53
C ALA A 107 -9.52 -6.55 6.20
N LEU A 108 -8.53 -7.40 5.91
CA LEU A 108 -7.15 -7.22 6.33
C LEU A 108 -6.52 -5.97 5.69
N ASP A 109 -6.60 -5.87 4.37
CA ASP A 109 -6.13 -4.72 3.59
C ASP A 109 -6.74 -3.39 4.07
N GLN A 110 -8.05 -3.38 4.34
CA GLN A 110 -8.73 -2.19 4.86
C GLN A 110 -8.26 -1.77 6.26
N ARG A 111 -7.98 -2.72 7.16
CA ARG A 111 -7.45 -2.43 8.50
C ARG A 111 -6.05 -1.84 8.43
N LEU A 112 -5.17 -2.42 7.62
CA LEU A 112 -3.82 -1.91 7.38
C LEU A 112 -3.86 -0.52 6.76
N THR A 113 -4.66 -0.33 5.72
CA THR A 113 -4.87 0.98 5.07
C THR A 113 -5.31 2.03 6.08
N ALA A 114 -6.28 1.70 6.94
CA ALA A 114 -6.77 2.62 7.96
C ALA A 114 -5.68 3.00 8.98
N ALA A 115 -4.90 2.02 9.45
CA ALA A 115 -3.81 2.26 10.40
C ALA A 115 -2.70 3.13 9.79
N ILE A 116 -2.30 2.84 8.55
CA ILE A 116 -1.33 3.63 7.78
C ILE A 116 -1.84 5.06 7.61
N HIS A 117 -3.09 5.24 7.18
CA HIS A 117 -3.68 6.57 7.03
C HIS A 117 -3.64 7.38 8.34
N ILE A 118 -4.07 6.77 9.45
CA ILE A 118 -4.06 7.43 10.77
C ILE A 118 -2.63 7.84 11.14
N ARG A 119 -1.64 6.96 10.94
CA ARG A 119 -0.22 7.24 11.25
C ARG A 119 0.32 8.47 10.53
N PHE A 120 -0.16 8.73 9.32
CA PHE A 120 0.29 9.84 8.48
C PHE A 120 -0.70 11.02 8.42
N GLY A 121 -1.63 11.10 9.38
CA GLY A 121 -2.56 12.24 9.51
C GLY A 121 -3.64 12.31 8.43
N LEU A 122 -3.93 11.18 7.77
CA LEU A 122 -5.02 11.02 6.82
C LEU A 122 -6.27 10.44 7.52
N PRO A 123 -7.48 10.68 6.99
CA PRO A 123 -8.67 9.97 7.47
C PRO A 123 -8.51 8.47 7.24
N ALA A 124 -8.92 7.65 8.22
CA ALA A 124 -8.88 6.17 8.12
C ALA A 124 -9.48 5.68 6.78
N ALA A 125 -10.63 6.23 6.39
CA ALA A 125 -11.19 6.08 5.06
C ALA A 125 -11.20 7.44 4.32
N ILE A 126 -10.50 7.50 3.19
CA ILE A 126 -10.48 8.69 2.33
C ILE A 126 -11.83 8.88 1.59
N PRO A 127 -12.15 10.12 1.15
CA PRO A 127 -13.37 10.36 0.38
C PRO A 127 -13.46 9.49 -0.88
N LYS A 128 -14.67 9.02 -1.22
CA LYS A 128 -14.90 8.15 -2.40
C LYS A 128 -14.37 8.76 -3.70
N SER A 129 -14.52 10.07 -3.88
CA SER A 129 -14.01 10.80 -5.05
C SER A 129 -12.48 10.75 -5.14
N VAL A 130 -11.78 10.92 -4.01
CA VAL A 130 -10.31 10.81 -3.93
C VAL A 130 -9.87 9.39 -4.23
N LYS A 131 -10.53 8.38 -3.62
CA LYS A 131 -10.27 6.97 -3.90
C LYS A 131 -10.41 6.61 -5.39
N GLN A 132 -11.46 7.12 -6.05
CA GLN A 132 -11.67 6.92 -7.48
C GLN A 132 -10.58 7.57 -8.35
N GLN A 133 -10.11 8.76 -7.98
CA GLN A 133 -9.02 9.44 -8.67
C GLN A 133 -7.68 8.70 -8.51
N ILE A 134 -7.37 8.22 -7.30
CA ILE A 134 -6.19 7.38 -7.07
C ILE A 134 -6.29 6.10 -7.90
N LYS A 135 -7.45 5.42 -7.89
CA LYS A 135 -7.64 4.21 -8.70
C LYS A 135 -7.50 4.47 -10.22
N LYS A 136 -7.85 5.67 -10.67
CA LYS A 136 -7.62 6.09 -12.07
C LYS A 136 -6.12 6.25 -12.36
N ALA A 137 -5.36 6.85 -11.46
CA ALA A 137 -3.92 7.00 -11.61
C ALA A 137 -3.19 5.65 -11.59
N ASP A 138 -3.55 4.77 -10.65
CA ASP A 138 -3.08 3.37 -10.57
C ASP A 138 -3.32 2.60 -11.89
N LYS A 139 -4.54 2.65 -12.44
CA LYS A 139 -4.83 2.02 -13.74
C LYS A 139 -4.01 2.56 -14.90
N ILE A 140 -3.67 3.85 -14.90
CA ILE A 140 -2.81 4.44 -15.93
C ILE A 140 -1.37 3.95 -15.74
N SER A 141 -0.88 3.92 -14.50
CA SER A 141 0.43 3.34 -14.16
C SER A 141 0.53 1.91 -14.67
N ALA A 142 -0.42 1.05 -14.32
CA ALA A 142 -0.42 -0.36 -14.71
C ALA A 142 -0.53 -0.60 -16.24
N TRP A 143 -0.94 0.39 -17.02
CA TRP A 143 -0.91 0.32 -18.49
C TRP A 143 0.44 0.75 -19.08
N MET A 144 1.20 1.59 -18.34
CA MET A 144 2.52 2.06 -18.73
C MET A 144 3.64 1.10 -18.31
N GLU A 145 3.42 0.34 -17.23
CA GLU A 145 4.26 -0.76 -16.75
C GLU A 145 4.31 -1.93 -17.74
#